data_AF-A0A1H1B8T0-F1
#
_entry.id   AF-A0A1H1B8T0-F1
#
_cell.length_a   1.000
_cell.length_b   1.000
_cell.length_c   1.000
_cell.angle_alpha   90.00
_cell.angle_beta   90.00
_cell.angle_gamma   90.00
#
_symmetry.space_group_name_H-M   'P 1'
#
loop_
_entity.id
_entity.type
_entity.pdbx_description
1 polymer ?
#
loop_
_entity_poly.entity_id
_entity_poly.type
_entity_poly.pdbx_seq_one_letter_code
_entity_poly.pdbx_strand_id
1 'polypeptide(L)'
;MKSTGFAGRLVALGAGVAMAATAVTGLLAAPAAAANTEAAAASKPKVWATKPTASPRNFSGQCPVEITFSAKISVRLKGVTKVQYRWLHGDGSKSKIKTLRLKGNGVKRVTVKEKATFSEDLKGWQALQILKPQKVTTAKRHFTVSCQEPTRIRIPKKPKYVKAHVNVKPSHYYGFCTPGSRIVAEGTIRVSRPTWVKYRWIHNGRVVDYGRTKVWDSKRVHYSFTPRESHRGWVELDILSPRYGADDRDFYRVTCKTHHAPIKASARVDAPHPYKGFCPVGRTFTAAVSVNQGGGHVKYRWAGPGYRGPVQSLYFPRHGVLTERVSHTVQVNESGKVVRWIEILGPNSATSNHAAAWVKCVGPDSQKDPKQETPKEKTPKQEAPKEEAPQEESLDAEATSA
;
A
#
# COMPACT_ATOMS: atom_id res chain seq x y z
N MET A 1 -38.99 30.81 15.99
CA MET A 1 -39.56 31.98 16.69
C MET A 1 -40.32 31.49 17.91
N LYS A 2 -39.96 32.03 19.09
CA LYS A 2 -40.64 32.00 20.40
C LYS A 2 -41.11 30.64 20.96
N SER A 3 -40.42 30.18 22.00
CA SER A 3 -41.06 29.54 23.16
C SER A 3 -40.23 29.79 24.41
N THR A 4 -40.78 30.64 25.29
CA THR A 4 -40.33 30.92 26.64
C THR A 4 -40.79 29.79 27.57
N GLY A 5 -39.86 29.08 28.17
CA GLY A 5 -40.12 28.14 29.25
C GLY A 5 -40.06 28.82 30.61
N PHE A 6 -41.14 28.74 31.39
CA PHE A 6 -41.13 28.97 32.83
C PHE A 6 -40.58 27.73 33.53
N ALA A 7 -39.49 27.90 34.28
CA ALA A 7 -38.96 26.91 35.20
C ALA A 7 -39.22 27.39 36.64
N GLY A 8 -39.97 26.60 37.39
CA GLY A 8 -39.99 26.68 38.85
C GLY A 8 -38.72 26.06 39.44
N ARG A 9 -38.27 26.61 40.57
CA ARG A 9 -37.32 25.96 41.48
C ARG A 9 -37.83 26.04 42.91
N LEU A 10 -38.00 24.86 43.49
CA LEU A 10 -37.99 24.59 44.93
C LEU A 10 -36.58 24.82 45.49
N VAL A 11 -36.45 25.13 46.78
CA VAL A 11 -35.99 24.19 47.83
C VAL A 11 -35.64 24.95 49.13
N ALA A 12 -36.31 24.49 50.20
CA ALA A 12 -35.90 24.20 51.59
C ALA A 12 -34.88 25.04 52.39
N LEU A 13 -35.19 25.12 53.69
CA LEU A 13 -34.41 24.89 54.92
C LEU A 13 -35.26 25.55 56.05
N GLY A 14 -35.46 25.08 57.28
CA GLY A 14 -34.87 24.05 58.14
C GLY A 14 -35.13 24.50 59.60
N ALA A 15 -35.08 23.54 60.53
CA ALA A 15 -34.94 23.70 61.99
C ALA A 15 -36.14 24.14 62.87
N GLY A 16 -36.23 23.50 64.06
CA GLY A 16 -36.92 24.07 65.23
C GLY A 16 -37.65 23.05 66.11
N VAL A 17 -37.04 22.69 67.24
CA VAL A 17 -37.49 21.76 68.30
C VAL A 17 -38.50 22.41 69.26
N ALA A 18 -39.45 21.65 69.84
CA ALA A 18 -39.85 21.77 71.25
C ALA A 18 -40.85 20.66 71.66
N MET A 19 -40.54 19.98 72.76
CA MET A 19 -41.45 19.08 73.48
C MET A 19 -42.39 19.87 74.40
N ALA A 20 -43.59 19.33 74.69
CA ALA A 20 -44.15 19.25 76.05
C ALA A 20 -45.46 18.45 76.05
N ALA A 21 -45.60 17.55 77.02
CA ALA A 21 -46.79 16.77 77.31
C ALA A 21 -47.66 17.49 78.36
N THR A 22 -48.99 17.35 78.27
CA THR A 22 -49.91 17.60 79.39
C THR A 22 -51.13 16.69 79.31
N ALA A 23 -51.61 16.34 80.50
CA ALA A 23 -52.49 15.25 80.87
C ALA A 23 -54.00 15.57 80.80
N VAL A 24 -54.78 14.50 80.56
CA VAL A 24 -56.04 14.05 81.21
C VAL A 24 -57.03 15.09 81.79
N THR A 25 -58.31 15.05 81.37
CA THR A 25 -59.53 14.76 82.21
C THR A 25 -60.86 15.19 81.52
N GLY A 26 -61.95 14.47 81.86
CA GLY A 26 -63.37 14.78 81.54
C GLY A 26 -64.05 13.66 80.72
N LEU A 27 -64.76 12.65 81.25
CA LEU A 27 -66.04 12.67 82.01
C LEU A 27 -67.09 13.56 81.31
N LEU A 28 -68.29 13.17 80.86
CA LEU A 28 -69.29 12.16 81.25
C LEU A 28 -70.21 11.86 80.03
N ALA A 29 -70.86 10.70 80.03
CA ALA A 29 -72.29 10.47 79.71
C ALA A 29 -72.54 9.11 79.03
N ALA A 30 -73.09 8.18 79.79
CA ALA A 30 -74.03 7.15 79.33
C ALA A 30 -75.45 7.57 79.79
N PRO A 31 -76.56 6.89 79.44
CA PRO A 31 -76.72 5.67 78.65
C PRO A 31 -77.85 5.74 77.60
N ALA A 32 -77.94 4.74 76.71
CA ALA A 32 -79.23 4.25 76.22
C ALA A 32 -79.03 2.84 75.66
N ALA A 33 -79.45 1.86 76.45
CA ALA A 33 -79.61 0.48 76.03
C ALA A 33 -80.81 0.38 75.08
N ALA A 34 -80.60 -0.23 73.92
CA ALA A 34 -81.66 -0.90 73.18
C ALA A 34 -81.07 -2.22 72.67
N ALA A 35 -81.39 -3.29 73.40
CA ALA A 35 -81.08 -4.66 73.06
C ALA A 35 -81.88 -5.07 71.82
N ASN A 36 -81.20 -5.28 70.71
CA ASN A 36 -81.72 -6.04 69.57
C ASN A 36 -80.92 -7.33 69.49
N THR A 37 -81.54 -8.40 70.00
CA THR A 37 -81.49 -9.76 69.46
C THR A 37 -80.32 -10.06 68.53
N GLU A 38 -79.23 -10.61 69.10
CA GLU A 38 -78.20 -11.34 68.38
C GLU A 38 -78.83 -12.56 67.67
N ALA A 39 -79.31 -12.34 66.46
CA ALA A 39 -79.25 -13.37 65.44
C ALA A 39 -77.76 -13.73 65.29
N ALA A 40 -77.40 -14.96 65.67
CA ALA A 40 -76.06 -15.51 65.56
C ALA A 40 -75.47 -15.20 64.17
N ALA A 41 -74.72 -14.11 64.09
CA ALA A 41 -73.97 -13.74 62.92
C ALA A 41 -72.88 -14.80 62.79
N ALA A 42 -73.13 -15.79 61.93
CA ALA A 42 -72.12 -16.73 61.49
C ALA A 42 -70.85 -15.92 61.18
N SER A 43 -69.86 -16.05 62.08
CA SER A 43 -68.66 -15.22 62.08
C SER A 43 -68.09 -15.22 60.67
N LYS A 44 -68.17 -14.08 59.95
CA LYS A 44 -67.68 -14.00 58.57
C LYS A 44 -66.27 -14.58 58.56
N PRO A 45 -65.98 -15.59 57.72
CA PRO A 45 -64.70 -16.28 57.78
C PRO A 45 -63.58 -15.25 57.64
N LYS A 46 -62.66 -15.23 58.61
CA LYS A 46 -61.56 -14.26 58.65
C LYS A 46 -60.69 -14.47 57.40
N VAL A 47 -60.54 -13.42 56.60
CA VAL A 47 -59.73 -13.43 55.38
C VAL A 47 -58.67 -12.35 55.44
N TRP A 48 -57.45 -12.71 55.06
CA TRP A 48 -56.36 -11.77 54.90
C TRP A 48 -55.55 -12.13 53.65
N ALA A 49 -54.86 -11.14 53.09
CA ALA A 49 -53.98 -11.35 51.97
C ALA A 49 -52.62 -10.69 52.21
N THR A 50 -51.61 -11.32 51.64
CA THR A 50 -50.24 -10.80 51.64
C THR A 50 -50.10 -9.64 50.65
N LYS A 51 -49.16 -8.74 50.92
CA LYS A 51 -48.74 -7.72 49.95
C LYS A 51 -48.32 -8.42 48.64
N PRO A 52 -48.79 -7.95 47.48
CA PRO A 52 -48.40 -8.56 46.22
C PRO A 52 -46.90 -8.53 45.95
N THR A 53 -46.42 -9.50 45.20
CA THR A 53 -45.06 -9.56 44.64
C THR A 53 -45.14 -9.35 43.13
N ALA A 54 -44.25 -8.52 42.57
CA ALA A 54 -44.11 -8.30 41.13
C ALA A 54 -42.82 -8.99 40.65
N SER A 55 -42.90 -9.75 39.56
CA SER A 55 -41.77 -10.47 38.96
C SER A 55 -41.75 -10.22 37.45
N PRO A 56 -40.73 -9.51 36.92
CA PRO A 56 -39.70 -8.75 37.67
C PRO A 56 -40.29 -7.54 38.42
N ARG A 57 -39.65 -7.12 39.52
CA ARG A 57 -40.05 -5.89 40.24
C ARG A 57 -39.58 -4.63 39.51
N ASN A 58 -38.34 -4.66 39.06
CA ASN A 58 -37.69 -3.61 38.30
C ASN A 58 -37.20 -4.26 37.00
N PHE A 59 -37.69 -3.80 35.86
CA PHE A 59 -37.25 -4.26 34.55
C PHE A 59 -36.50 -3.14 33.85
N SER A 60 -35.34 -3.46 33.28
CA SER A 60 -34.63 -2.60 32.35
C SER A 60 -34.17 -3.45 31.17
N GLY A 61 -34.61 -3.11 29.95
CA GLY A 61 -34.32 -3.90 28.76
C GLY A 61 -35.28 -3.61 27.60
N GLN A 62 -35.33 -4.53 26.63
CA GLN A 62 -36.20 -4.38 25.46
C GLN A 62 -37.68 -4.62 25.84
N CYS A 63 -38.56 -3.78 25.30
CA CYS A 63 -40.01 -3.90 25.41
C CYS A 63 -40.60 -4.44 24.10
N PRO A 64 -41.75 -5.13 24.12
CA PRO A 64 -42.68 -5.30 25.25
C PRO A 64 -42.23 -6.34 26.29
N VAL A 65 -42.52 -6.06 27.58
CA VAL A 65 -42.23 -6.97 28.70
C VAL A 65 -43.50 -7.39 29.43
N GLU A 66 -43.55 -8.65 29.86
CA GLU A 66 -44.62 -9.18 30.71
C GLU A 66 -44.19 -9.19 32.19
N ILE A 67 -44.98 -8.55 33.07
CA ILE A 67 -44.78 -8.61 34.53
C ILE A 67 -45.90 -9.44 35.15
N THR A 68 -45.50 -10.43 35.95
CA THR A 68 -46.43 -11.24 36.75
C THR A 68 -46.53 -10.71 38.18
N PHE A 69 -47.76 -10.39 38.60
CA PHE A 69 -48.12 -10.05 39.95
C PHE A 69 -48.72 -11.26 40.66
N SER A 70 -48.31 -11.52 41.88
CA SER A 70 -48.78 -12.66 42.68
C SER A 70 -49.10 -12.24 44.11
N ALA A 71 -50.19 -12.74 44.67
CA ALA A 71 -50.54 -12.52 46.08
C ALA A 71 -51.11 -13.80 46.69
N LYS A 72 -50.83 -14.05 47.97
CA LYS A 72 -51.41 -15.17 48.72
C LYS A 72 -52.60 -14.69 49.54
N ILE A 73 -53.76 -15.28 49.28
CA ILE A 73 -54.99 -15.11 50.07
C ILE A 73 -55.07 -16.25 51.08
N SER A 74 -55.26 -15.92 52.35
CA SER A 74 -55.48 -16.88 53.43
C SER A 74 -56.89 -16.72 53.98
N VAL A 75 -57.63 -17.82 54.03
CA VAL A 75 -59.02 -17.85 54.48
C VAL A 75 -59.19 -18.91 55.56
N ARG A 76 -59.74 -18.53 56.71
CA ARG A 76 -60.18 -19.50 57.73
C ARG A 76 -61.55 -20.03 57.33
N LEU A 77 -61.61 -21.29 56.91
CA LEU A 77 -62.81 -21.95 56.40
C LEU A 77 -63.54 -22.69 57.53
N LYS A 78 -64.87 -22.62 57.49
CA LYS A 78 -65.84 -23.46 58.20
C LYS A 78 -66.83 -23.96 57.16
N GLY A 79 -66.47 -24.99 56.39
CA GLY A 79 -67.26 -25.49 55.25
C GLY A 79 -66.92 -24.84 53.90
N VAL A 80 -67.93 -24.39 53.14
CA VAL A 80 -67.75 -23.83 51.79
C VAL A 80 -67.79 -22.30 51.82
N THR A 81 -66.72 -21.64 51.38
CA THR A 81 -66.62 -20.18 51.31
C THR A 81 -66.30 -19.72 49.89
N LYS A 82 -67.06 -18.72 49.42
CA LYS A 82 -66.81 -18.02 48.14
C LYS A 82 -65.95 -16.80 48.40
N VAL A 83 -64.74 -16.77 47.86
CA VAL A 83 -63.83 -15.62 47.91
C VAL A 83 -63.93 -14.88 46.60
N GLN A 84 -64.34 -13.61 46.65
CA GLN A 84 -64.36 -12.74 45.48
C GLN A 84 -63.24 -11.72 45.62
N TYR A 85 -62.42 -11.58 44.59
CA TYR A 85 -61.30 -10.64 44.59
C TYR A 85 -61.16 -9.95 43.24
N ARG A 86 -60.47 -8.82 43.24
CA ARG A 86 -60.02 -8.09 42.05
C ARG A 86 -58.67 -7.44 42.32
N TRP A 87 -57.95 -7.13 41.26
CA TRP A 87 -56.74 -6.33 41.33
C TRP A 87 -57.07 -4.86 41.08
N LEU A 88 -56.31 -4.01 41.75
CA LEU A 88 -56.32 -2.57 41.62
C LEU A 88 -55.00 -2.16 40.99
N HIS A 89 -55.08 -1.40 39.91
CA HIS A 89 -53.93 -0.93 39.15
C HIS A 89 -53.64 0.53 39.48
N GLY A 90 -52.39 0.95 39.31
CA GLY A 90 -51.93 2.29 39.67
C GLY A 90 -52.50 3.41 38.82
N ASP A 91 -53.03 3.08 37.64
CA ASP A 91 -53.76 3.96 36.71
C ASP A 91 -55.24 4.19 37.13
N GLY A 92 -55.69 3.56 38.22
CA GLY A 92 -57.07 3.63 38.70
C GLY A 92 -58.00 2.58 38.07
N SER A 93 -57.54 1.82 37.07
CA SER A 93 -58.30 0.73 36.48
C SER A 93 -58.41 -0.45 37.46
N LYS A 94 -59.39 -1.32 37.22
CA LYS A 94 -59.71 -2.45 38.12
C LYS A 94 -59.91 -3.72 37.29
N SER A 95 -59.31 -4.83 37.72
CA SER A 95 -59.51 -6.11 37.05
C SER A 95 -60.96 -6.59 37.20
N LYS A 96 -61.38 -7.50 36.31
CA LYS A 96 -62.64 -8.24 36.47
C LYS A 96 -62.65 -8.96 37.82
N ILE A 97 -63.83 -9.06 38.45
CA ILE A 97 -64.00 -9.76 39.72
C ILE A 97 -63.85 -11.26 39.48
N LYS A 98 -62.87 -11.88 40.14
CA LYS A 98 -62.63 -13.33 40.10
C LYS A 98 -63.23 -13.97 41.35
N THR A 99 -63.91 -15.11 41.16
CA THR A 99 -64.53 -15.86 42.27
C THR A 99 -63.81 -17.19 42.45
N LEU A 100 -63.34 -17.47 43.67
CA LEU A 100 -62.78 -18.76 44.09
C LEU A 100 -63.76 -19.45 45.03
N ARG A 101 -64.05 -20.72 44.76
CA ARG A 101 -64.80 -21.58 45.68
C ARG A 101 -63.80 -22.39 46.50
N LEU A 102 -63.74 -22.13 47.80
CA LEU A 102 -62.89 -22.87 48.73
C LEU A 102 -63.76 -23.78 49.60
N LYS A 103 -63.36 -25.06 49.69
CA LYS A 103 -64.01 -26.07 50.53
C LYS A 103 -62.99 -26.61 51.55
N GLY A 104 -63.47 -26.99 52.73
CA GLY A 104 -62.71 -27.64 53.79
C GLY A 104 -62.84 -26.91 55.13
N ASN A 105 -62.11 -27.40 56.13
CA ASN A 105 -62.01 -26.79 57.45
C ASN A 105 -60.57 -26.33 57.71
N GLY A 106 -60.38 -25.24 58.47
CA GLY A 106 -59.05 -24.70 58.79
C GLY A 106 -58.59 -23.56 57.86
N VAL A 107 -57.31 -23.20 57.91
CA VAL A 107 -56.76 -22.06 57.13
C VAL A 107 -56.25 -22.54 55.78
N LYS A 108 -56.90 -22.11 54.70
CA LYS A 108 -56.47 -22.41 53.32
C LYS A 108 -55.74 -21.21 52.70
N ARG A 109 -54.60 -21.48 52.06
CA ARG A 109 -53.81 -20.48 51.34
C ARG A 109 -53.94 -20.70 49.84
N VAL A 110 -54.27 -19.66 49.09
CA VAL A 110 -54.36 -19.70 47.62
C VAL A 110 -53.53 -18.57 47.03
N THR A 111 -52.68 -18.91 46.07
CA THR A 111 -51.90 -17.94 45.31
C THR A 111 -52.71 -17.50 44.10
N VAL A 112 -52.99 -16.20 44.00
CA VAL A 112 -53.64 -15.58 42.85
C VAL A 112 -52.61 -14.82 42.03
N LYS A 113 -52.73 -14.87 40.71
CA LYS A 113 -51.80 -14.23 39.78
C LYS A 113 -52.52 -13.33 38.77
N GLU A 114 -51.83 -12.31 38.32
CA GLU A 114 -52.20 -11.44 37.21
C GLU A 114 -50.97 -11.10 36.38
N LYS A 115 -51.14 -11.05 35.06
CA LYS A 115 -50.09 -10.73 34.10
C LYS A 115 -50.46 -9.43 33.41
N ALA A 116 -49.51 -8.52 33.29
CA ALA A 116 -49.68 -7.27 32.55
C ALA A 116 -48.47 -7.06 31.62
N THR A 117 -48.75 -6.64 30.39
CA THR A 117 -47.74 -6.35 29.37
C THR A 117 -47.52 -4.85 29.28
N PHE A 118 -46.26 -4.43 29.25
CA PHE A 118 -45.86 -3.03 29.19
C PHE A 118 -44.93 -2.80 28.00
N SER A 119 -45.25 -1.78 27.21
CA SER A 119 -44.51 -1.42 25.99
C SER A 119 -43.68 -0.15 26.15
N GLU A 120 -43.87 0.59 27.25
CA GLU A 120 -43.28 1.90 27.50
C GLU A 120 -42.73 2.02 28.92
N ASP A 121 -41.90 3.05 29.15
CA ASP A 121 -41.37 3.40 30.46
C ASP A 121 -42.49 3.79 31.40
N LEU A 122 -42.62 3.08 32.53
CA LEU A 122 -43.59 3.43 33.54
C LEU A 122 -43.22 2.98 34.94
N LYS A 123 -43.72 3.75 35.90
CA LYS A 123 -43.70 3.44 37.32
C LYS A 123 -45.15 3.29 37.78
N GLY A 124 -45.48 2.13 38.33
CA GLY A 124 -46.84 1.80 38.71
C GLY A 124 -46.91 1.10 40.06
N TRP A 125 -48.13 0.87 40.52
CA TRP A 125 -48.38 0.00 41.66
C TRP A 125 -49.55 -0.93 41.38
N GLN A 126 -49.57 -2.07 42.07
CA GLN A 126 -50.75 -2.95 42.10
C GLN A 126 -51.09 -3.36 43.53
N ALA A 127 -52.37 -3.54 43.81
CA ALA A 127 -52.89 -4.05 45.07
C ALA A 127 -54.01 -5.07 44.82
N LEU A 128 -54.11 -6.08 45.67
CA LEU A 128 -55.22 -7.01 45.69
C LEU A 128 -56.35 -6.48 46.60
N GLN A 129 -57.59 -6.48 46.11
CA GLN A 129 -58.79 -6.18 46.88
C GLN A 129 -59.72 -7.40 46.93
N ILE A 130 -59.97 -7.87 48.13
CA ILE A 130 -60.96 -8.91 48.43
C ILE A 130 -62.29 -8.22 48.71
N LEU A 131 -63.37 -8.74 48.13
CA LEU A 131 -64.72 -8.20 48.21
C LEU A 131 -65.63 -9.06 49.10
N LYS A 132 -65.51 -10.39 49.00
CA LYS A 132 -66.20 -11.37 49.83
C LYS A 132 -65.22 -12.41 50.33
N PRO A 133 -65.41 -12.96 51.55
CA PRO A 133 -66.50 -12.73 52.52
C PRO A 133 -66.36 -11.42 53.33
N GLN A 134 -65.16 -10.83 53.34
CA GLN A 134 -64.85 -9.58 54.01
C GLN A 134 -64.10 -8.67 53.03
N LYS A 135 -64.41 -7.37 53.05
CA LYS A 135 -63.69 -6.38 52.25
C LYS A 135 -62.32 -6.12 52.88
N VAL A 136 -61.25 -6.49 52.18
CA VAL A 136 -59.86 -6.29 52.61
C VAL A 136 -59.04 -5.86 51.41
N THR A 137 -58.31 -4.75 51.55
CA THR A 137 -57.37 -4.27 50.53
C THR A 137 -55.95 -4.45 51.04
N THR A 138 -55.10 -5.03 50.22
CA THR A 138 -53.68 -5.23 50.55
C THR A 138 -52.87 -3.94 50.37
N ALA A 139 -51.67 -3.90 50.96
CA ALA A 139 -50.72 -2.83 50.71
C ALA A 139 -50.29 -2.77 49.22
N LYS A 140 -50.05 -1.56 48.72
CA LYS A 140 -49.61 -1.32 47.34
C LYS A 140 -48.21 -1.89 47.08
N ARG A 141 -48.03 -2.59 45.96
CA ARG A 141 -46.72 -3.03 45.46
C ARG A 141 -46.29 -2.20 44.26
N HIS A 142 -45.23 -1.43 44.43
CA HIS A 142 -44.62 -0.65 43.35
C HIS A 142 -43.72 -1.51 42.46
N PHE A 143 -43.72 -1.18 41.17
CA PHE A 143 -42.86 -1.77 40.14
C PHE A 143 -42.39 -0.68 39.17
N THR A 144 -41.33 -0.96 38.41
CA THR A 144 -40.76 -0.04 37.42
C THR A 144 -40.38 -0.79 36.16
N VAL A 145 -40.77 -0.24 35.01
CA VAL A 145 -40.38 -0.69 33.66
C VAL A 145 -39.58 0.44 33.04
N SER A 146 -38.38 0.10 32.55
CA SER A 146 -37.54 0.96 31.73
C SER A 146 -37.20 0.21 30.43
N CYS A 147 -37.94 0.54 29.38
CA CYS A 147 -37.70 0.18 28.01
C CYS A 147 -36.47 0.92 27.49
N GLN A 148 -35.39 0.19 27.27
CA GLN A 148 -34.24 0.72 26.55
C GLN A 148 -34.55 0.67 25.06
N GLU A 149 -34.52 1.82 24.40
CA GLU A 149 -34.41 1.85 22.94
C GLU A 149 -33.15 1.10 22.52
N PRO A 150 -33.16 0.33 21.42
CA PRO A 150 -31.95 -0.26 20.90
C PRO A 150 -30.98 0.88 20.63
N THR A 151 -29.94 0.99 21.46
CA THR A 151 -28.82 1.88 21.22
C THR A 151 -28.29 1.54 19.84
N ARG A 152 -28.60 2.39 18.85
CA ARG A 152 -27.90 2.35 17.58
C ARG A 152 -26.46 2.64 17.92
N ILE A 153 -25.64 1.60 18.01
CA ILE A 153 -24.20 1.72 18.10
C ILE A 153 -23.81 2.57 16.89
N ARG A 154 -23.50 3.84 17.12
CA ARG A 154 -22.89 4.70 16.12
C ARG A 154 -21.50 4.11 15.91
N ILE A 155 -21.39 3.13 15.01
CA ILE A 155 -20.10 2.68 14.50
C ILE A 155 -19.40 3.96 14.03
N PRO A 156 -18.24 4.34 14.60
CA PRO A 156 -17.52 5.51 14.12
C PRO A 156 -17.26 5.28 12.64
N LYS A 157 -17.85 6.14 11.78
CA LYS A 157 -17.65 6.08 10.33
C LYS A 157 -16.14 6.12 10.11
N LYS A 158 -15.53 5.02 9.63
CA LYS A 158 -14.09 4.98 9.30
C LYS A 158 -13.72 6.28 8.58
N PRO A 159 -12.64 6.98 9.01
CA PRO A 159 -12.28 8.26 8.43
C PRO A 159 -12.08 8.08 6.92
N LYS A 160 -12.54 9.06 6.14
CA LYS A 160 -12.34 9.04 4.70
C LYS A 160 -10.86 9.27 4.44
N TYR A 161 -10.19 8.33 3.77
CA TYR A 161 -8.82 8.51 3.30
C TYR A 161 -8.68 8.08 1.84
N VAL A 162 -7.74 8.74 1.17
CA VAL A 162 -7.10 8.32 -0.08
C VAL A 162 -5.60 8.46 0.14
N LYS A 163 -4.84 7.39 -0.07
CA LYS A 163 -3.38 7.40 0.10
C LYS A 163 -2.72 6.83 -1.14
N ALA A 164 -1.75 7.54 -1.70
CA ALA A 164 -0.82 7.00 -2.68
C ALA A 164 0.31 6.24 -1.97
N HIS A 165 0.91 5.31 -2.70
CA HIS A 165 2.21 4.73 -2.39
C HIS A 165 2.96 4.56 -3.71
N VAL A 166 4.21 4.97 -3.79
CA VAL A 166 5.04 4.85 -4.99
C VAL A 166 6.20 3.91 -4.74
N ASN A 167 6.53 3.10 -5.74
CA ASN A 167 7.70 2.23 -5.73
C ASN A 167 8.35 2.23 -7.11
N VAL A 168 9.57 2.76 -7.22
CA VAL A 168 10.33 2.78 -8.48
C VAL A 168 11.15 1.50 -8.62
N LYS A 169 10.93 0.77 -9.71
CA LYS A 169 11.58 -0.51 -10.01
C LYS A 169 12.39 -0.43 -11.32
N PRO A 170 13.69 -0.77 -11.29
CA PRO A 170 14.53 -0.92 -10.10
C PRO A 170 14.83 0.44 -9.45
N SER A 171 14.94 0.48 -8.12
CA SER A 171 15.36 1.70 -7.40
C SER A 171 16.81 2.07 -7.72
N HIS A 172 17.64 1.08 -8.05
CA HIS A 172 19.02 1.24 -8.50
C HIS A 172 19.19 0.55 -9.86
N TYR A 173 19.13 1.33 -10.94
CA TYR A 173 19.38 0.85 -12.28
C TYR A 173 20.88 0.86 -12.59
N TYR A 174 21.42 -0.28 -13.03
CA TYR A 174 22.79 -0.41 -13.52
C TYR A 174 22.78 -1.15 -14.86
N GLY A 175 23.11 -0.46 -15.95
CA GLY A 175 22.99 -1.03 -17.29
C GLY A 175 23.24 -0.02 -18.40
N PHE A 176 22.93 -0.39 -19.64
CA PHE A 176 23.05 0.51 -20.78
C PHE A 176 21.83 1.42 -20.88
N CYS A 177 22.06 2.73 -20.97
CA CYS A 177 21.00 3.73 -21.11
C CYS A 177 20.59 3.91 -22.57
N THR A 178 20.01 2.85 -23.14
CA THR A 178 19.45 2.83 -24.50
C THR A 178 17.93 3.05 -24.45
N PRO A 179 17.29 3.47 -25.56
CA PRO A 179 15.83 3.69 -25.62
C PRO A 179 14.95 2.51 -25.18
N GLY A 180 15.48 1.27 -25.20
CA GLY A 180 14.79 0.06 -24.75
C GLY A 180 14.81 -0.17 -23.23
N SER A 181 15.72 0.45 -22.49
CA SER A 181 15.81 0.32 -21.03
C SER A 181 14.73 1.14 -20.35
N ARG A 182 13.75 0.50 -19.71
CA ARG A 182 12.65 1.20 -19.02
C ARG A 182 12.76 1.03 -17.52
N ILE A 183 12.64 2.14 -16.80
CA ILE A 183 12.41 2.16 -15.35
C ILE A 183 10.93 2.41 -15.14
N VAL A 184 10.31 1.64 -14.25
CA VAL A 184 8.85 1.69 -13.99
C VAL A 184 8.61 2.20 -12.58
N ALA A 185 7.85 3.29 -12.47
CA ALA A 185 7.26 3.73 -11.21
C ALA A 185 5.89 3.07 -11.05
N GLU A 186 5.76 2.26 -10.02
CA GLU A 186 4.53 1.58 -9.66
C GLU A 186 3.81 2.34 -8.54
N GLY A 187 2.63 2.85 -8.83
CA GLY A 187 1.79 3.56 -7.88
C GLY A 187 0.65 2.68 -7.37
N THR A 188 0.40 2.68 -6.08
CA THR A 188 -0.78 2.05 -5.46
C THR A 188 -1.62 3.10 -4.75
N ILE A 189 -2.86 3.28 -5.20
CA ILE A 189 -3.83 4.18 -4.57
C ILE A 189 -4.74 3.35 -3.69
N ARG A 190 -4.82 3.64 -2.38
CA ARG A 190 -5.71 2.98 -1.41
C ARG A 190 -6.78 3.94 -0.92
N VAL A 191 -8.02 3.47 -0.80
CA VAL A 191 -9.16 4.28 -0.37
C VAL A 191 -9.97 3.59 0.71
N SER A 192 -10.51 4.37 1.65
CA SER A 192 -11.43 3.86 2.68
C SER A 192 -12.83 3.46 2.16
N ARG A 193 -13.23 4.03 1.02
CA ARG A 193 -14.54 3.85 0.37
C ARG A 193 -14.38 4.05 -1.13
N PRO A 194 -15.22 3.39 -1.96
CA PRO A 194 -15.15 3.55 -3.40
C PRO A 194 -15.25 5.01 -3.85
N THR A 195 -14.20 5.53 -4.49
CA THR A 195 -14.07 6.96 -4.81
C THR A 195 -13.41 7.13 -6.17
N TRP A 196 -13.84 8.15 -6.93
CA TRP A 196 -13.12 8.60 -8.12
C TRP A 196 -11.90 9.42 -7.70
N VAL A 197 -10.72 8.95 -8.08
CA VAL A 197 -9.44 9.62 -7.79
C VAL A 197 -8.92 10.24 -9.07
N LYS A 198 -8.60 11.54 -9.02
CA LYS A 198 -7.82 12.23 -10.05
C LYS A 198 -6.39 12.38 -9.52
N TYR A 199 -5.42 12.02 -10.33
CA TYR A 199 -4.01 12.04 -9.95
C TYR A 199 -3.14 12.51 -11.12
N ARG A 200 -1.88 12.83 -10.82
CA ARG A 200 -0.85 13.09 -11.82
C ARG A 200 0.47 12.48 -11.39
N TRP A 201 1.30 12.15 -12.37
CA TRP A 201 2.68 11.75 -12.15
C TRP A 201 3.60 12.96 -12.29
N ILE A 202 4.51 13.11 -11.33
CA ILE A 202 5.56 14.14 -11.37
C ILE A 202 6.91 13.43 -11.35
N HIS A 203 7.77 13.77 -12.31
CA HIS A 203 9.10 13.22 -12.44
C HIS A 203 10.11 14.37 -12.39
N ASN A 204 10.96 14.38 -11.36
CA ASN A 204 11.95 15.44 -11.10
C ASN A 204 11.36 16.86 -11.20
N GLY A 205 10.18 17.06 -10.59
CA GLY A 205 9.48 18.35 -10.55
C GLY A 205 8.63 18.69 -11.79
N ARG A 206 8.67 17.88 -12.86
CA ARG A 206 7.85 18.09 -14.05
C ARG A 206 6.65 17.15 -14.07
N VAL A 207 5.47 17.67 -14.39
CA VAL A 207 4.29 16.82 -14.59
C VAL A 207 4.44 16.07 -15.91
N VAL A 208 4.31 14.74 -15.86
CA VAL A 208 4.57 13.86 -17.01
C VAL A 208 3.34 13.08 -17.48
N ASP A 209 2.35 12.88 -16.61
CA ASP A 209 1.13 12.16 -16.94
C ASP A 209 -0.03 12.51 -15.99
N TYR A 210 -1.26 12.29 -16.42
CA TYR A 210 -2.49 12.50 -15.65
C TYR A 210 -3.39 11.27 -15.73
N GLY A 211 -4.11 11.00 -14.65
CA GLY A 211 -5.08 9.91 -14.65
C GLY A 211 -6.33 10.19 -13.83
N ARG A 212 -7.39 9.48 -14.19
CA ARG A 212 -8.64 9.44 -13.44
C ARG A 212 -9.15 8.02 -13.39
N THR A 213 -9.35 7.49 -12.19
CA THR A 213 -9.82 6.11 -12.02
C THR A 213 -10.73 5.96 -10.82
N LYS A 214 -11.66 5.00 -10.88
CA LYS A 214 -12.50 4.64 -9.75
C LYS A 214 -11.77 3.57 -8.93
N VAL A 215 -11.47 3.87 -7.68
CA VAL A 215 -10.79 2.96 -6.75
C VAL A 215 -11.82 2.43 -5.77
N TRP A 216 -11.90 1.11 -5.58
CA TRP A 216 -12.85 0.48 -4.65
C TRP A 216 -12.25 0.27 -3.26
N ASP A 217 -11.06 -0.35 -3.22
CA ASP A 217 -10.25 -0.53 -2.02
C ASP A 217 -8.80 -0.13 -2.32
N SER A 218 -8.20 -0.77 -3.34
CA SER A 218 -6.93 -0.34 -3.91
C SER A 218 -6.91 -0.46 -5.44
N LYS A 219 -6.05 0.33 -6.08
CA LYS A 219 -5.80 0.27 -7.52
C LYS A 219 -4.35 0.59 -7.82
N ARG A 220 -3.74 -0.21 -8.69
CA ARG A 220 -2.39 0.02 -9.23
C ARG A 220 -2.45 0.91 -10.46
N VAL A 221 -1.52 1.84 -10.55
CA VAL A 221 -1.26 2.75 -11.66
C VAL A 221 0.23 2.73 -11.95
N HIS A 222 0.64 3.04 -13.17
CA HIS A 222 2.04 2.92 -13.56
C HIS A 222 2.47 4.11 -14.41
N TYR A 223 3.74 4.46 -14.29
CA TYR A 223 4.45 5.39 -15.15
C TYR A 223 5.80 4.78 -15.50
N SER A 224 6.28 4.95 -16.73
CA SER A 224 7.60 4.45 -17.13
C SER A 224 8.39 5.50 -17.89
N PHE A 225 9.70 5.46 -17.74
CA PHE A 225 10.62 6.35 -18.43
C PHE A 225 11.91 5.62 -18.81
N THR A 226 12.62 6.16 -19.79
CA THR A 226 13.90 5.62 -20.27
C THR A 226 15.04 6.56 -19.87
N PRO A 227 16.01 6.13 -19.06
CA PRO A 227 17.18 6.94 -18.74
C PRO A 227 18.11 7.10 -19.95
N ARG A 228 18.70 8.29 -20.10
CA ARG A 228 19.70 8.59 -21.15
C ARG A 228 21.12 8.78 -20.60
N GLU A 229 21.23 9.15 -19.34
CA GLU A 229 22.48 9.43 -18.66
C GLU A 229 22.41 9.03 -17.18
N SER A 230 23.58 8.90 -16.54
CA SER A 230 23.69 8.56 -15.12
C SER A 230 23.21 9.73 -14.27
N HIS A 231 22.20 9.52 -13.43
CA HIS A 231 21.66 10.56 -12.56
C HIS A 231 20.94 9.95 -11.34
N ARG A 232 20.50 10.82 -10.43
CA ARG A 232 19.57 10.50 -9.35
C ARG A 232 18.32 11.32 -9.54
N GLY A 233 17.18 10.79 -9.13
CA GLY A 233 15.91 11.49 -9.28
C GLY A 233 14.83 10.90 -8.37
N TRP A 234 13.63 11.41 -8.55
CA TRP A 234 12.44 10.97 -7.83
C TRP A 234 11.21 11.01 -8.73
N VAL A 235 10.25 10.16 -8.39
CA VAL A 235 8.93 10.11 -9.01
C VAL A 235 7.87 10.20 -7.91
N GLU A 236 6.87 11.03 -8.12
CA GLU A 236 5.76 11.26 -7.20
C GLU A 236 4.42 10.97 -7.87
N LEU A 237 3.52 10.38 -7.10
CA LEU A 237 2.12 10.20 -7.44
C LEU A 237 1.29 11.19 -6.62
N ASP A 238 0.93 12.30 -7.24
CA ASP A 238 0.21 13.40 -6.61
C ASP A 238 -1.32 13.22 -6.77
N ILE A 239 -2.05 13.28 -5.66
CA ILE A 239 -3.50 13.09 -5.60
C ILE A 239 -4.21 14.45 -5.66
N LEU A 240 -4.69 14.81 -6.85
CA LEU A 240 -5.40 16.07 -7.11
C LEU A 240 -6.83 16.10 -6.54
N SER A 241 -7.50 14.94 -6.54
CA SER A 241 -8.85 14.81 -6.00
C SER A 241 -9.08 13.38 -5.49
N PRO A 242 -9.66 13.23 -4.28
CA PRO A 242 -10.15 14.29 -3.40
C PRO A 242 -9.01 15.06 -2.70
N ARG A 243 -9.25 16.33 -2.30
CA ARG A 243 -8.23 17.24 -1.70
C ARG A 243 -7.62 16.76 -0.37
N TYR A 244 -8.22 15.75 0.27
CA TYR A 244 -7.67 15.11 1.47
C TYR A 244 -6.79 13.90 1.13
N GLY A 245 -6.50 13.67 -0.15
CA GLY A 245 -5.57 12.65 -0.59
C GLY A 245 -4.15 12.99 -0.13
N ALA A 246 -3.43 11.97 0.33
CA ALA A 246 -2.00 12.06 0.56
C ALA A 246 -1.27 11.53 -0.69
N ASP A 247 -0.38 12.35 -1.22
CA ASP A 247 0.63 12.00 -2.21
C ASP A 247 1.73 11.12 -1.59
N ASP A 248 2.53 10.51 -2.45
CA ASP A 248 3.73 9.79 -2.06
C ASP A 248 4.78 9.88 -3.17
N ARG A 249 6.05 9.77 -2.80
CA ARG A 249 7.19 9.81 -3.73
C ARG A 249 8.24 8.79 -3.37
N ASP A 250 8.94 8.31 -4.40
CA ASP A 250 10.05 7.40 -4.25
C ASP A 250 11.25 7.85 -5.10
N PHE A 251 12.44 7.46 -4.64
CA PHE A 251 13.72 7.90 -5.21
C PHE A 251 14.35 6.77 -6.00
N TYR A 252 15.11 7.15 -7.04
CA TYR A 252 15.84 6.19 -7.85
C TYR A 252 17.23 6.72 -8.20
N ARG A 253 18.11 5.78 -8.53
CA ARG A 253 19.47 6.04 -9.02
C ARG A 253 19.71 5.27 -10.31
N VAL A 254 20.27 5.96 -11.30
CA VAL A 254 20.65 5.39 -12.60
C VAL A 254 22.16 5.50 -12.75
N THR A 255 22.78 4.37 -13.10
CA THR A 255 24.19 4.30 -13.50
C THR A 255 24.27 3.65 -14.88
N CYS A 256 24.55 4.48 -15.88
CA CYS A 256 24.73 4.05 -17.26
C CYS A 256 26.14 3.50 -17.45
N LYS A 257 26.25 2.30 -18.03
CA LYS A 257 27.50 1.83 -18.63
C LYS A 257 27.75 2.61 -19.92
N THR A 258 28.94 3.18 -20.05
CA THR A 258 29.41 3.78 -21.30
C THR A 258 29.66 2.69 -22.33
N HIS A 259 29.22 2.92 -23.56
CA HIS A 259 29.12 1.89 -24.60
C HIS A 259 30.45 1.46 -25.24
N HIS A 260 31.59 2.05 -24.88
CA HIS A 260 32.83 1.81 -25.62
C HIS A 260 34.02 1.77 -24.67
N ALA A 261 34.82 0.70 -24.77
CA ALA A 261 36.22 0.77 -24.36
C ALA A 261 36.85 2.01 -25.02
N PRO A 262 37.84 2.70 -24.45
CA PRO A 262 38.48 3.81 -25.14
C PRO A 262 39.01 3.35 -26.50
N ILE A 263 38.87 4.18 -27.54
CA ILE A 263 39.54 3.91 -28.82
C ILE A 263 41.04 3.85 -28.53
N LYS A 264 41.68 2.77 -28.92
CA LYS A 264 43.12 2.56 -28.86
C LYS A 264 43.61 2.42 -30.29
N ALA A 265 44.64 3.18 -30.63
CA ALA A 265 45.32 3.16 -31.90
C ALA A 265 46.72 2.56 -31.75
N SER A 266 47.15 1.83 -32.77
CA SER A 266 48.49 1.29 -32.95
C SER A 266 48.95 1.54 -34.39
N ALA A 267 50.26 1.51 -34.62
CA ALA A 267 50.82 1.69 -35.96
C ALA A 267 51.97 0.72 -36.19
N ARG A 268 52.12 0.29 -37.44
CA ARG A 268 53.24 -0.51 -37.93
C ARG A 268 53.77 0.14 -39.20
N VAL A 269 55.10 0.28 -39.30
CA VAL A 269 55.77 0.90 -40.44
C VAL A 269 56.58 -0.15 -41.19
N ASP A 270 56.42 -0.16 -42.50
CA ASP A 270 57.18 -0.97 -43.44
C ASP A 270 58.16 -0.07 -44.21
N ALA A 271 59.42 -0.49 -44.25
CA ALA A 271 60.47 0.21 -45.01
C ALA A 271 60.46 -0.25 -46.47
N PRO A 272 60.81 0.63 -47.42
CA PRO A 272 61.04 0.22 -48.79
C PRO A 272 62.29 -0.68 -48.87
N HIS A 273 62.35 -1.53 -49.90
CA HIS A 273 63.51 -2.39 -50.16
C HIS A 273 64.83 -1.58 -50.21
N PRO A 274 65.98 -2.19 -49.88
CA PRO A 274 67.28 -1.54 -50.05
C PRO A 274 67.48 -1.03 -51.49
N TYR A 275 68.14 0.11 -51.64
CA TYR A 275 68.37 0.75 -52.94
C TYR A 275 69.86 0.89 -53.23
N LYS A 276 70.26 0.57 -54.47
CA LYS A 276 71.59 0.84 -55.02
C LYS A 276 71.43 1.49 -56.40
N GLY A 277 71.89 2.72 -56.56
CA GLY A 277 71.69 3.47 -57.80
C GLY A 277 72.04 4.95 -57.65
N PHE A 278 71.65 5.76 -58.63
CA PHE A 278 71.95 7.20 -58.63
C PHE A 278 71.13 7.93 -57.57
N CYS A 279 71.73 8.96 -56.99
CA CYS A 279 71.08 9.87 -56.05
C CYS A 279 71.02 11.28 -56.67
N PRO A 280 70.00 12.11 -56.36
CA PRO A 280 69.01 11.94 -55.29
C PRO A 280 67.92 10.90 -55.59
N VAL A 281 67.45 10.19 -54.55
CA VAL A 281 66.37 9.20 -54.67
C VAL A 281 65.31 9.36 -53.58
N GLY A 282 64.04 9.29 -53.98
CA GLY A 282 62.91 9.22 -53.05
C GLY A 282 62.72 7.82 -52.48
N ARG A 283 62.67 7.69 -51.15
CA ARG A 283 62.37 6.44 -50.44
C ARG A 283 61.04 6.57 -49.70
N THR A 284 60.04 5.81 -50.14
CA THR A 284 58.68 5.85 -49.57
C THR A 284 58.51 4.80 -48.48
N PHE A 285 58.25 5.24 -47.26
CA PHE A 285 57.82 4.40 -46.14
C PHE A 285 56.31 4.31 -46.13
N THR A 286 55.77 3.14 -45.78
CA THR A 286 54.32 2.91 -45.67
C THR A 286 54.01 2.50 -44.25
N ALA A 287 52.95 3.06 -43.66
CA ALA A 287 52.48 2.68 -42.34
C ALA A 287 51.03 2.20 -42.40
N ALA A 288 50.73 1.16 -41.64
CA ALA A 288 49.38 0.75 -41.30
C ALA A 288 49.04 1.30 -39.91
N VAL A 289 48.03 2.17 -39.83
CA VAL A 289 47.51 2.72 -38.57
C VAL A 289 46.17 2.04 -38.28
N SER A 290 46.06 1.37 -37.15
CA SER A 290 44.91 0.54 -36.78
C SER A 290 44.25 1.02 -35.50
N VAL A 291 42.93 0.84 -35.39
CA VAL A 291 42.14 1.12 -34.19
C VAL A 291 41.40 -0.13 -33.70
N ASN A 292 41.16 -0.24 -32.39
CA ASN A 292 40.36 -1.33 -31.82
C ASN A 292 38.86 -1.24 -32.13
N GLN A 293 38.36 -0.06 -32.50
CA GLN A 293 36.98 0.19 -32.95
C GLN A 293 36.90 1.52 -33.70
N GLY A 294 35.90 1.68 -34.57
CA GLY A 294 35.65 2.93 -35.29
C GLY A 294 34.90 3.99 -34.46
N GLY A 295 34.68 5.16 -35.06
CA GLY A 295 33.93 6.28 -34.49
C GLY A 295 34.78 7.39 -33.89
N GLY A 296 35.98 7.63 -34.40
CA GLY A 296 36.86 8.67 -33.88
C GLY A 296 38.04 9.04 -34.76
N HIS A 297 38.86 9.98 -34.27
CA HIS A 297 40.05 10.47 -34.96
C HIS A 297 41.32 9.93 -34.31
N VAL A 298 42.29 9.55 -35.15
CA VAL A 298 43.66 9.24 -34.73
C VAL A 298 44.56 10.37 -35.17
N LYS A 299 45.19 11.06 -34.22
CA LYS A 299 46.23 12.06 -34.48
C LYS A 299 47.58 11.37 -34.46
N TYR A 300 48.35 11.54 -35.52
CA TYR A 300 49.66 10.90 -35.67
C TYR A 300 50.65 11.84 -36.34
N ARG A 301 51.94 11.51 -36.30
CA ARG A 301 52.95 12.15 -37.14
C ARG A 301 54.05 11.17 -37.51
N TRP A 302 54.70 11.43 -38.63
CA TRP A 302 55.95 10.77 -39.00
C TRP A 302 57.11 11.36 -38.22
N ALA A 303 57.98 10.50 -37.70
CA ALA A 303 59.19 10.89 -36.98
C ALA A 303 60.38 10.03 -37.41
N GLY A 304 61.58 10.55 -37.18
CA GLY A 304 62.85 9.96 -37.58
C GLY A 304 64.02 10.60 -36.82
N PRO A 305 65.25 10.07 -36.95
CA PRO A 305 66.42 10.74 -36.37
C PRO A 305 66.54 12.17 -36.93
N GLY A 306 66.53 13.16 -36.05
CA GLY A 306 66.58 14.59 -36.43
C GLY A 306 65.34 15.13 -37.16
N TYR A 307 64.26 14.36 -37.29
CA TYR A 307 63.07 14.75 -38.06
C TYR A 307 61.79 14.55 -37.25
N ARG A 308 60.94 15.58 -37.20
CA ARG A 308 59.57 15.51 -36.70
C ARG A 308 58.64 16.18 -37.70
N GLY A 309 57.78 15.38 -38.32
CA GLY A 309 56.81 15.84 -39.29
C GLY A 309 55.60 16.54 -38.65
N PRO A 310 54.73 17.13 -39.48
CA PRO A 310 53.49 17.74 -39.01
C PRO A 310 52.53 16.71 -38.43
N VAL A 311 51.63 17.16 -37.55
CA VAL A 311 50.55 16.33 -37.02
C VAL A 311 49.48 16.15 -38.10
N GLN A 312 49.15 14.91 -38.39
CA GLN A 312 48.12 14.48 -39.32
C GLN A 312 46.99 13.81 -38.55
N SER A 313 45.80 13.71 -39.16
CA SER A 313 44.61 13.14 -38.56
C SER A 313 43.94 12.16 -39.51
N LEU A 314 43.65 10.95 -39.04
CA LEU A 314 42.82 9.95 -39.73
C LEU A 314 41.46 9.88 -39.06
N TYR A 315 40.40 9.74 -39.84
CA TYR A 315 39.05 9.50 -39.33
C TYR A 315 38.65 8.06 -39.58
N PHE A 316 38.30 7.34 -38.52
CA PHE A 316 37.79 5.98 -38.60
C PHE A 316 36.28 6.03 -38.35
N PRO A 317 35.42 5.79 -39.36
CA PRO A 317 33.97 5.78 -39.16
C PRO A 317 33.52 4.55 -38.36
N ARG A 318 32.37 4.64 -37.68
CA ARG A 318 31.87 3.57 -36.77
C ARG A 318 31.73 2.19 -37.41
N HIS A 319 31.45 2.13 -38.71
CA HIS A 319 31.23 0.88 -39.46
C HIS A 319 32.17 0.75 -40.66
N GLY A 320 33.35 1.38 -40.62
CA GLY A 320 34.33 1.28 -41.71
C GLY A 320 35.55 0.46 -41.37
N VAL A 321 36.56 0.60 -42.22
CA VAL A 321 37.85 -0.06 -42.06
C VAL A 321 38.49 0.37 -40.74
N LEU A 322 39.06 -0.60 -40.03
CA LEU A 322 39.76 -0.38 -38.75
C LEU A 322 41.27 -0.19 -38.94
N THR A 323 41.73 -0.11 -40.19
CA THR A 323 43.14 0.08 -40.54
C THR A 323 43.24 0.94 -41.78
N GLU A 324 44.06 1.98 -41.71
CA GLU A 324 44.33 2.91 -42.79
C GLU A 324 45.81 2.90 -43.16
N ARG A 325 46.10 3.09 -44.45
CA ARG A 325 47.49 3.13 -44.94
C ARG A 325 47.90 4.56 -45.25
N VAL A 326 49.04 4.96 -44.71
CA VAL A 326 49.64 6.27 -44.91
C VAL A 326 51.07 6.11 -45.38
N SER A 327 51.60 7.07 -46.14
CA SER A 327 52.95 6.99 -46.68
C SER A 327 53.71 8.29 -46.46
N HIS A 328 55.04 8.17 -46.41
CA HIS A 328 55.94 9.31 -46.32
C HIS A 328 57.21 9.05 -47.13
N THR A 329 57.51 9.95 -48.05
CA THR A 329 58.68 9.88 -48.93
C THR A 329 59.79 10.76 -48.39
N VAL A 330 60.99 10.18 -48.24
CA VAL A 330 62.21 10.87 -47.83
C VAL A 330 63.13 10.98 -49.04
N GLN A 331 63.62 12.18 -49.33
CA GLN A 331 64.67 12.39 -50.34
C GLN A 331 66.04 12.07 -49.74
N VAL A 332 66.82 11.24 -50.43
CA VAL A 332 68.12 10.77 -49.99
C VAL A 332 69.17 11.14 -51.04
N ASN A 333 70.13 11.97 -50.63
CA ASN A 333 71.16 12.50 -51.52
C ASN A 333 72.48 11.72 -51.41
N GLU A 334 72.69 11.02 -50.30
CA GLU A 334 73.95 10.33 -49.97
C GLU A 334 73.68 8.92 -49.46
N SER A 335 74.70 8.05 -49.55
CA SER A 335 74.62 6.69 -49.04
C SER A 335 74.40 6.68 -47.54
N GLY A 336 73.46 5.87 -47.05
CA GLY A 336 73.19 5.79 -45.61
C GLY A 336 71.98 4.97 -45.24
N LYS A 337 71.71 4.96 -43.93
CA LYS A 337 70.54 4.33 -43.32
C LYS A 337 69.48 5.39 -43.03
N VAL A 338 68.30 5.24 -43.62
CA VAL A 338 67.15 6.11 -43.34
C VAL A 338 66.18 5.36 -42.46
N VAL A 339 65.77 5.98 -41.34
CA VAL A 339 64.85 5.39 -40.37
C VAL A 339 63.62 6.27 -40.21
N ARG A 340 62.43 5.65 -40.19
CA ARG A 340 61.15 6.31 -39.94
C ARG A 340 60.25 5.48 -39.02
N TRP A 341 59.43 6.17 -38.24
CA TRP A 341 58.37 5.60 -37.41
C TRP A 341 57.17 6.56 -37.32
N ILE A 342 56.08 6.06 -36.76
CA ILE A 342 54.86 6.82 -36.47
C ILE A 342 54.76 7.03 -34.95
N GLU A 343 54.50 8.26 -34.55
CA GLU A 343 54.07 8.61 -33.20
C GLU A 343 52.57 8.89 -33.21
N ILE A 344 51.82 8.12 -32.42
CA ILE A 344 50.39 8.34 -32.18
C ILE A 344 50.28 9.30 -31.00
N LEU A 345 49.58 10.42 -31.22
CA LEU A 345 49.38 11.51 -30.27
C LEU A 345 47.99 11.48 -29.63
N GLY A 346 47.03 10.82 -30.28
CA GLY A 346 45.69 10.56 -29.75
C GLY A 346 44.99 9.53 -30.63
N PRO A 347 44.07 8.69 -30.10
CA PRO A 347 43.43 8.79 -28.77
C PRO A 347 44.27 8.28 -27.58
N ASN A 348 45.36 7.56 -27.83
CA ASN A 348 46.36 7.16 -26.85
C ASN A 348 47.76 7.55 -27.35
N SER A 349 48.74 7.61 -26.45
CA SER A 349 50.14 7.79 -26.84
C SER A 349 50.78 6.44 -27.13
N ALA A 350 51.32 6.26 -28.33
CA ALA A 350 52.02 5.04 -28.74
C ALA A 350 53.06 5.36 -29.83
N THR A 351 54.09 4.53 -29.93
CA THR A 351 55.10 4.63 -30.99
C THR A 351 55.15 3.31 -31.75
N SER A 352 55.22 3.37 -33.08
CA SER A 352 55.35 2.18 -33.92
C SER A 352 56.75 1.56 -33.80
N ASN A 353 56.97 0.46 -34.52
CA ASN A 353 58.33 -0.01 -34.81
C ASN A 353 59.13 1.04 -35.61
N HIS A 354 60.45 0.99 -35.48
CA HIS A 354 61.39 1.78 -36.28
C HIS A 354 61.75 1.03 -37.57
N ALA A 355 61.27 1.51 -38.72
CA ALA A 355 61.52 0.90 -40.01
C ALA A 355 62.76 1.56 -40.65
N ALA A 356 63.69 0.75 -41.17
CA ALA A 356 64.94 1.22 -41.75
C ALA A 356 65.12 0.77 -43.20
N ALA A 357 65.57 1.67 -44.06
CA ALA A 357 65.96 1.39 -45.44
C ALA A 357 67.42 1.80 -45.66
N TRP A 358 68.17 0.96 -46.38
CA TRP A 358 69.55 1.23 -46.78
C TRP A 358 69.58 1.81 -48.20
N VAL A 359 70.34 2.88 -48.38
CA VAL A 359 70.59 3.53 -49.66
C VAL A 359 72.09 3.52 -49.93
N LYS A 360 72.48 2.99 -51.10
CA LYS A 360 73.84 3.04 -51.62
C LYS A 360 73.84 3.85 -52.91
N CYS A 361 74.21 5.12 -52.79
CA CYS A 361 74.41 6.01 -53.93
C CYS A 361 75.66 5.57 -54.70
N VAL A 362 75.53 5.40 -56.00
CA VAL A 362 76.67 5.17 -56.90
C VAL A 362 77.00 6.49 -57.60
N GLY A 363 78.29 6.84 -57.64
CA GLY A 363 78.76 8.05 -58.31
C GLY A 363 78.67 7.92 -59.84
N PRO A 364 78.70 9.03 -60.59
CA PRO A 364 78.64 9.02 -62.06
C PRO A 364 79.71 8.12 -62.72
N ASP A 365 80.84 7.86 -62.06
CA ASP A 365 81.96 7.08 -62.61
C ASP A 365 81.89 5.55 -62.41
N SER A 366 80.79 5.02 -61.86
CA SER A 366 80.69 3.59 -61.52
C SER A 366 79.94 2.72 -62.53
N GLN A 367 79.87 3.18 -63.78
CA GLN A 367 79.50 2.35 -64.93
C GLN A 367 80.77 1.79 -65.60
N LYS A 368 81.44 0.85 -64.92
CA LYS A 368 82.28 -0.16 -65.59
C LYS A 368 81.90 -1.55 -65.08
N ASP A 369 81.09 -2.21 -65.89
CA ASP A 369 80.72 -3.63 -65.99
C ASP A 369 80.45 -4.46 -64.72
N PRO A 370 79.34 -5.22 -64.77
CA PRO A 370 79.48 -6.67 -64.75
C PRO A 370 79.02 -7.28 -66.07
N LYS A 371 80.00 -7.89 -66.72
CA LYS A 371 79.92 -8.89 -67.77
C LYS A 371 78.72 -9.82 -67.57
N GLN A 372 77.92 -9.88 -68.62
CA GLN A 372 76.82 -10.81 -68.86
C GLN A 372 77.34 -12.26 -68.72
N GLU A 373 76.98 -12.95 -67.64
CA GLU A 373 77.04 -14.42 -67.57
C GLU A 373 75.64 -14.98 -67.81
N THR A 374 75.55 -15.79 -68.86
CA THR A 374 74.40 -16.53 -69.36
C THR A 374 73.83 -17.49 -68.29
N PRO A 375 72.50 -17.55 -68.10
CA PRO A 375 71.88 -18.59 -67.29
C PRO A 375 71.96 -19.94 -68.00
N LYS A 376 72.68 -20.90 -67.41
CA LYS A 376 72.51 -22.33 -67.72
C LYS A 376 71.17 -22.81 -67.14
N GLU A 377 70.34 -23.26 -68.05
CA GLU A 377 69.15 -24.09 -67.86
C GLU A 377 69.40 -25.21 -66.83
N LYS A 378 68.60 -25.24 -65.76
CA LYS A 378 68.43 -26.40 -64.89
C LYS A 378 66.95 -26.72 -64.76
N THR A 379 66.63 -27.90 -65.27
CA THR A 379 65.40 -28.68 -65.20
C THR A 379 64.71 -28.63 -63.82
N PRO A 380 63.37 -28.49 -63.75
CA PRO A 380 62.63 -28.65 -62.50
C PRO A 380 62.48 -30.14 -62.16
N LYS A 381 62.92 -30.53 -60.97
CA LYS A 381 62.60 -31.83 -60.37
C LYS A 381 61.23 -31.70 -59.68
N GLN A 382 60.29 -32.51 -60.12
CA GLN A 382 58.96 -32.70 -59.54
C GLN A 382 59.06 -33.06 -58.05
N GLU A 383 58.22 -32.43 -57.23
CA GLU A 383 57.89 -32.90 -55.89
C GLU A 383 56.36 -33.01 -55.79
N ALA A 384 55.93 -34.14 -55.23
CA ALA A 384 54.59 -34.72 -55.32
C ALA A 384 53.53 -33.99 -54.47
N PRO A 385 52.23 -34.11 -54.81
CA PRO A 385 51.14 -33.54 -54.04
C PRO A 385 50.81 -34.41 -52.83
N LYS A 386 50.71 -33.78 -51.66
CA LYS A 386 50.28 -34.43 -50.42
C LYS A 386 48.76 -34.33 -50.28
N GLU A 387 48.12 -35.42 -50.67
CA GLU A 387 47.04 -36.13 -49.98
C GLU A 387 46.06 -35.30 -49.13
N GLU A 388 44.89 -35.08 -49.73
CA GLU A 388 43.67 -34.56 -49.12
C GLU A 388 42.84 -35.74 -48.58
N ALA A 389 42.42 -35.65 -47.32
CA ALA A 389 41.57 -36.62 -46.64
C ALA A 389 40.29 -35.92 -46.14
N PRO A 390 39.17 -36.66 -45.99
CA PRO A 390 37.88 -36.25 -46.53
C PRO A 390 36.99 -35.50 -45.55
N GLN A 391 36.11 -34.68 -46.13
CA GLN A 391 34.93 -34.14 -45.47
C GLN A 391 33.93 -35.27 -45.25
N GLU A 392 33.60 -35.51 -43.97
CA GLU A 392 32.47 -36.34 -43.59
C GLU A 392 31.19 -35.49 -43.57
N GLU A 393 30.22 -36.04 -44.30
CA GLU A 393 28.83 -35.69 -44.41
C GLU A 393 28.08 -36.05 -43.11
N SER A 394 27.29 -35.13 -42.56
CA SER A 394 26.08 -35.53 -41.84
C SER A 394 25.01 -34.46 -41.95
N LEU A 395 23.98 -34.86 -42.68
CA LEU A 395 22.64 -34.32 -42.82
C LEU A 395 21.88 -34.25 -41.47
N ASP A 396 20.73 -33.59 -41.58
CA ASP A 396 19.53 -33.66 -40.73
C ASP A 396 19.49 -32.75 -39.50
N ALA A 397 18.36 -32.14 -39.15
CA ALA A 397 17.08 -31.88 -39.80
C ALA A 397 16.30 -31.00 -38.81
N GLU A 398 15.48 -30.10 -39.35
CA GLU A 398 14.13 -29.73 -38.90
C GLU A 398 13.75 -29.38 -37.43
N ALA A 399 12.69 -28.58 -37.38
CA ALA A 399 11.60 -28.56 -36.40
C ALA A 399 11.56 -27.41 -35.35
N THR A 400 10.78 -26.40 -35.73
CA THR A 400 9.58 -25.87 -35.03
C THR A 400 9.62 -25.43 -33.56
N SER A 401 9.04 -24.23 -33.34
CA SER A 401 8.17 -23.76 -32.23
C SER A 401 8.65 -22.42 -31.67
N ALA A 402 7.83 -21.47 -31.23
CA ALA A 402 6.38 -21.22 -31.25
C ALA A 402 6.24 -19.69 -31.04
#